data_AF-A0A2V6PZU8-F1
#
_entry.id   AF-A0A2V6PZU8-F1
#
_cell.length_a   1.000
_cell.length_b   1.000
_cell.length_c   1.000
_cell.angle_alpha   90.00
_cell.angle_beta   90.00
_cell.angle_gamma   90.00
#
_symmetry.space_group_name_H-M   'P 1'
#
loop_
_entity.id
_entity.type
_entity.pdbx_description
1 polymer ?
#
loop_
_entity_poly.entity_id
_entity_poly.type
_entity_poly.pdbx_seq_one_letter_code
_entity_poly.pdbx_strand_id
1 'polypeptide(L)'
;MDPIGRRARPRLTRITGARPASQPSPARGGRRCGGLRRRDVVHRAHPASRGAATTLTPPGSHPVLGTLHEWGEHFSPVLYLLVPLPLVWPGAGPLLLAQTLILAAGSLAVFAFARRRLDDPTAAAMFAVLYLVNPSLHGINVRDIHPQAFAIPLIMAAALAVDAGRYGWCAAALVLVLGCREDAAIPVIGFGLWLMLARRRWAAGLAVAAVSLAVLALDVYVLMPHWSGGRYRHMLDRWVYLGTSLDQIAVSLVQPWRWWRAVVTPPKIVYVLAMLAPVGFLPLAAPAALAAALPGLAMNLLATDSVLFHYRSQYQAFVLPFVMLAAVEGYRWLTTFHARERRAHGANDQRPDRHPRSTHA
;
A
#
# COMPACT_ATOMS: atom_id res chain seq x y z
N MET A 1 18.98 66.86 -10.05
CA MET A 1 18.21 66.74 -11.31
C MET A 1 17.20 65.63 -11.13
N ASP A 2 15.93 66.00 -11.08
CA ASP A 2 14.73 65.16 -11.19
C ASP A 2 14.34 65.08 -12.71
N PRO A 3 13.29 64.36 -13.21
CA PRO A 3 12.36 63.43 -12.56
C PRO A 3 11.79 62.26 -13.46
N ILE A 4 10.78 61.56 -12.93
CA ILE A 4 9.60 60.88 -13.56
C ILE A 4 9.67 59.41 -14.05
N GLY A 5 8.77 58.58 -13.48
CA GLY A 5 8.25 57.36 -14.14
C GLY A 5 7.35 56.45 -13.28
N ARG A 6 6.11 56.87 -12.97
CA ARG A 6 5.05 56.08 -12.28
C ARG A 6 4.27 55.15 -13.24
N ARG A 7 3.72 54.03 -12.70
CA ARG A 7 2.39 53.35 -12.93
C ARG A 7 2.55 51.81 -13.00
N ALA A 8 1.63 50.93 -12.59
CA ALA A 8 0.35 51.00 -11.87
C ALA A 8 -0.03 49.57 -11.38
N ARG A 9 -0.80 49.47 -10.28
CA ARG A 9 -1.47 48.24 -9.79
C ARG A 9 -2.86 48.08 -10.43
N PRO A 10 -3.38 46.85 -10.64
CA PRO A 10 -4.78 46.66 -11.02
C PRO A 10 -5.72 46.62 -9.80
N ARG A 11 -6.85 47.35 -9.90
CA ARG A 11 -8.01 47.33 -9.00
C ARG A 11 -9.00 46.24 -9.45
N LEU A 12 -9.54 45.49 -8.48
CA LEU A 12 -10.74 44.66 -8.64
C LEU A 12 -12.00 45.52 -8.45
N THR A 13 -12.86 45.51 -9.45
CA THR A 13 -14.15 46.25 -9.46
C THR A 13 -15.28 45.29 -9.10
N ARG A 14 -16.06 45.66 -8.07
CA ARG A 14 -17.40 45.12 -7.76
C ARG A 14 -18.35 45.39 -8.92
N ILE A 15 -19.17 44.42 -9.30
CA ILE A 15 -20.37 44.63 -10.11
C ILE A 15 -21.58 44.05 -9.35
N THR A 16 -22.57 44.92 -9.16
CA THR A 16 -23.89 44.71 -8.56
C THR A 16 -24.97 44.68 -9.65
N GLY A 17 -26.08 43.97 -9.40
CA GLY A 17 -27.35 44.02 -10.16
C GLY A 17 -27.48 42.91 -11.22
N ALA A 18 -28.63 42.28 -11.49
CA ALA A 18 -30.01 42.56 -11.14
C ALA A 18 -30.88 41.27 -11.31
N ARG A 19 -32.04 41.23 -10.63
CA ARG A 19 -33.13 40.24 -10.82
C ARG A 19 -33.86 40.45 -12.17
N PRO A 20 -34.50 39.39 -12.69
CA PRO A 20 -35.86 39.49 -13.21
C PRO A 20 -36.75 38.41 -12.57
N ALA A 21 -37.93 38.75 -12.02
CA ALA A 21 -39.22 38.94 -12.68
C ALA A 21 -40.09 37.68 -12.54
N SER A 22 -41.39 37.92 -12.46
CA SER A 22 -42.38 37.14 -11.71
C SER A 22 -43.44 36.50 -12.61
N GLN A 23 -44.16 35.53 -12.03
CA GLN A 23 -45.52 35.02 -12.31
C GLN A 23 -45.69 33.90 -13.38
N PRO A 24 -46.82 33.14 -13.39
CA PRO A 24 -47.98 33.10 -12.46
C PRO A 24 -48.39 31.70 -11.94
N SER A 25 -49.21 31.68 -10.87
CA SER A 25 -50.09 30.56 -10.48
C SER A 25 -51.40 30.56 -11.28
N PRO A 26 -52.08 29.41 -11.45
CA PRO A 26 -53.51 29.37 -11.72
C PRO A 26 -54.31 28.95 -10.48
N ALA A 27 -55.37 29.70 -10.22
CA ALA A 27 -56.42 29.39 -9.30
C ALA A 27 -57.32 28.23 -9.81
N ARG A 28 -57.83 27.40 -8.90
CA ARG A 28 -59.10 26.68 -9.07
C ARG A 28 -59.86 26.71 -7.75
N GLY A 29 -61.09 27.21 -7.82
CA GLY A 29 -61.94 27.50 -6.67
C GLY A 29 -62.79 26.34 -6.17
N GLY A 30 -63.26 26.54 -4.93
CA GLY A 30 -64.66 26.35 -4.52
C GLY A 30 -65.21 24.93 -4.42
N ARG A 31 -65.48 24.47 -3.18
CA ARG A 31 -66.84 24.14 -2.70
C ARG A 31 -66.84 23.85 -1.19
N ARG A 32 -67.96 24.25 -0.56
CA ARG A 32 -68.30 24.15 0.87
C ARG A 32 -68.71 22.74 1.28
N CYS A 33 -68.57 22.44 2.57
CA CYS A 33 -69.38 21.62 3.49
C CYS A 33 -68.44 21.21 4.64
N GLY A 34 -68.74 21.15 5.93
CA GLY A 34 -69.92 21.19 6.77
C GLY A 34 -69.39 20.73 8.14
N GLY A 35 -69.83 21.35 9.24
CA GLY A 35 -69.10 21.35 10.51
C GLY A 35 -68.89 19.99 11.19
N LEU A 36 -67.99 19.97 12.17
CA LEU A 36 -67.98 18.93 13.19
C LEU A 36 -67.49 19.44 14.55
N ARG A 37 -68.21 18.94 15.54
CA ARG A 37 -68.29 19.31 16.95
C ARG A 37 -66.99 19.07 17.71
N ARG A 38 -66.81 19.88 18.76
CA ARG A 38 -66.00 19.56 19.94
C ARG A 38 -66.36 18.16 20.47
N ARG A 39 -65.35 17.32 20.67
CA ARG A 39 -65.39 16.20 21.62
C ARG A 39 -64.07 16.15 22.36
N ASP A 40 -64.17 16.32 23.67
CA ASP A 40 -63.15 16.04 24.65
C ASP A 40 -62.77 14.57 24.57
N VAL A 41 -61.47 14.30 24.38
CA VAL A 41 -60.89 12.98 24.62
C VAL A 41 -59.71 13.17 25.57
N VAL A 42 -59.90 12.64 26.76
CA VAL A 42 -58.99 12.55 27.89
C VAL A 42 -57.72 11.81 27.46
N HIS A 43 -56.58 12.50 27.43
CA HIS A 43 -55.27 11.86 27.31
C HIS A 43 -54.68 11.60 28.70
N ARG A 44 -54.43 10.31 28.99
CA ARG A 44 -53.61 9.84 30.11
C ARG A 44 -52.22 10.51 30.07
N ALA A 45 -51.82 11.06 31.21
CA ALA A 45 -50.49 11.60 31.44
C ALA A 45 -49.44 10.49 31.59
N HIS A 46 -48.39 10.54 30.77
CA HIS A 46 -47.08 9.98 31.08
C HIS A 46 -46.22 11.09 31.71
N PRO A 47 -45.41 10.82 32.76
CA PRO A 47 -44.63 11.86 33.42
C PRO A 47 -43.50 12.35 32.51
N ALA A 48 -43.39 13.67 32.49
CA ALA A 48 -42.45 14.45 31.70
C ALA A 48 -40.98 14.15 32.03
N SER A 49 -40.19 14.01 30.96
CA SER A 49 -38.74 14.10 30.94
C SER A 49 -38.29 15.46 31.46
N ARG A 50 -37.56 15.45 32.58
CA ARG A 50 -36.82 16.62 33.08
C ARG A 50 -35.56 16.83 32.23
N GLY A 51 -35.46 18.01 31.62
CA GLY A 51 -34.22 18.74 31.36
C GLY A 51 -33.19 18.08 30.44
N ALA A 52 -33.38 18.17 29.13
CA ALA A 52 -32.26 18.14 28.19
C ALA A 52 -31.45 19.43 28.38
N ALA A 53 -30.31 19.33 29.06
CA ALA A 53 -29.28 20.36 29.02
C ALA A 53 -28.71 20.37 27.60
N THR A 54 -29.12 21.37 26.81
CA THR A 54 -28.55 21.64 25.49
C THR A 54 -27.13 22.16 25.67
N THR A 55 -26.14 21.26 25.70
CA THR A 55 -24.74 21.64 25.63
C THR A 55 -24.46 22.14 24.22
N LEU A 56 -24.39 23.46 24.06
CA LEU A 56 -23.86 24.11 22.85
C LEU A 56 -22.38 23.74 22.71
N THR A 57 -22.07 22.74 21.90
CA THR A 57 -20.70 22.48 21.45
C THR A 57 -20.26 23.59 20.48
N PRO A 58 -19.07 24.19 20.66
CA PRO A 58 -18.56 25.21 19.76
C PRO A 58 -18.25 24.60 18.36
N PRO A 59 -18.33 25.39 17.28
CA PRO A 59 -17.98 24.91 15.94
C PRO A 59 -16.47 24.63 15.88
N GLY A 60 -16.10 23.35 15.91
CA GLY A 60 -14.72 22.89 15.90
C GLY A 60 -14.47 21.55 16.59
N SER A 61 -15.44 21.01 17.34
CA SER A 61 -15.34 19.65 17.86
C SER A 61 -15.63 18.64 16.74
N HIS A 62 -14.59 17.99 16.22
CA HIS A 62 -14.77 16.69 15.57
C HIS A 62 -15.61 15.81 16.49
N PRO A 63 -16.59 15.05 15.97
CA PRO A 63 -17.31 14.10 16.80
C PRO A 63 -16.26 13.18 17.42
N VAL A 64 -16.15 13.22 18.76
CA VAL A 64 -15.40 12.23 19.51
C VAL A 64 -16.18 10.93 19.32
N LEU A 65 -15.87 10.21 18.23
CA LEU A 65 -16.10 8.77 18.17
C LEU A 65 -15.55 8.24 19.50
N GLY A 66 -16.42 7.67 20.33
CA GLY A 66 -16.07 7.20 21.67
C GLY A 66 -14.76 6.42 21.61
N THR A 67 -13.87 6.63 22.58
CA THR A 67 -12.49 6.10 22.65
C THR A 67 -12.38 4.69 22.05
N LEU A 68 -12.13 4.60 20.75
CA LEU A 68 -11.83 3.34 20.09
C LEU A 68 -10.42 2.98 20.54
N HIS A 69 -10.27 1.79 21.11
CA HIS A 69 -8.95 1.30 21.47
C HIS A 69 -8.14 1.13 20.18
N GLU A 70 -6.93 1.70 20.11
CA GLU A 70 -6.10 1.70 18.90
C GLU A 70 -5.94 0.29 18.30
N TRP A 71 -5.75 -0.73 19.15
CA TRP A 71 -5.63 -2.12 18.70
C TRP A 71 -6.93 -2.75 18.17
N GLY A 72 -8.07 -2.12 18.45
CA GLY A 72 -9.35 -2.50 17.84
C GLY A 72 -9.48 -1.98 16.39
N GLU A 73 -8.77 -0.90 16.05
CA GLU A 73 -8.72 -0.33 14.70
C GLU A 73 -7.54 -0.88 13.89
N HIS A 74 -6.34 -0.89 14.48
CA HIS A 74 -5.08 -1.38 13.92
C HIS A 74 -4.17 -2.01 14.98
N PHE A 75 -3.83 -3.27 14.80
CA PHE A 75 -2.92 -3.99 15.69
C PHE A 75 -1.46 -3.75 15.28
N SER A 76 -0.82 -2.72 15.86
CA SER A 76 0.54 -2.27 15.48
C SER A 76 1.55 -2.26 16.64
N PRO A 77 1.90 -3.41 17.24
CA PRO A 77 2.81 -3.49 18.37
C PRO A 77 4.25 -2.99 18.07
N VAL A 78 4.69 -2.94 16.81
CA VAL A 78 6.04 -2.45 16.46
C VAL A 78 6.26 -1.00 16.92
N LEU A 79 5.20 -0.20 16.99
CA LEU A 79 5.29 1.21 17.38
C LEU A 79 5.77 1.38 18.83
N TYR A 80 5.59 0.37 19.68
CA TYR A 80 6.10 0.39 21.05
C TYR A 80 7.63 0.45 21.12
N LEU A 81 8.33 -0.02 20.08
CA LEU A 81 9.78 0.13 19.97
C LEU A 81 10.21 1.60 19.82
N LEU A 82 9.30 2.47 19.38
CA LEU A 82 9.56 3.90 19.16
C LEU A 82 9.14 4.76 20.36
N VAL A 83 8.44 4.20 21.36
CA VAL A 83 7.97 4.91 22.57
C VAL A 83 9.09 5.64 23.32
N PRO A 84 10.33 5.14 23.41
CA PRO A 84 11.40 5.88 24.07
C PRO A 84 11.77 7.20 23.38
N LEU A 85 11.48 7.38 22.08
CA LEU A 85 11.94 8.57 21.34
C LEU A 85 11.19 9.84 21.75
N PRO A 86 9.84 9.86 21.85
CA PRO A 86 9.11 11.02 22.36
C PRO A 86 9.43 11.40 23.82
N LEU A 87 10.00 10.47 24.62
CA LEU A 87 10.42 10.78 25.99
C LEU A 87 11.65 11.70 26.04
N VAL A 88 12.52 11.62 25.03
CA VAL A 88 13.73 12.44 24.91
C VAL A 88 13.45 13.70 24.08
N TRP A 89 12.66 13.56 23.01
CA TRP A 89 12.28 14.67 22.14
C TRP A 89 10.75 14.70 21.98
N PRO A 90 10.02 15.56 22.71
CA PRO A 90 8.57 15.63 22.58
C PRO A 90 8.10 16.03 21.17
N GLY A 91 7.02 15.42 20.71
CA GLY A 91 6.36 15.71 19.42
C GLY A 91 6.52 14.62 18.36
N ALA A 92 6.03 14.87 17.15
CA ALA A 92 6.08 13.92 16.03
C ALA A 92 7.45 13.85 15.33
N GLY A 93 8.28 14.89 15.49
CA GLY A 93 9.60 15.02 14.88
C GLY A 93 10.50 13.79 14.97
N PRO A 94 10.78 13.22 16.17
CA PRO A 94 11.65 12.05 16.28
C PRO A 94 11.06 10.79 15.64
N LEU A 95 9.74 10.63 15.60
CA LEU A 95 9.10 9.47 14.96
C LEU A 95 9.24 9.54 13.43
N LEU A 96 9.04 10.74 12.86
CA LEU A 96 9.25 10.99 11.42
C LEU A 96 10.72 10.80 11.03
N LEU A 97 11.64 11.27 11.87
CA LEU A 97 13.07 11.04 11.69
C LEU A 97 13.41 9.54 11.78
N ALA A 98 12.88 8.83 12.76
CA ALA A 98 13.08 7.38 12.90
C ALA A 98 12.59 6.61 11.67
N GLN A 99 11.38 6.91 11.16
CA GLN A 99 10.89 6.33 9.92
C GLN A 99 11.84 6.59 8.74
N THR A 100 12.31 7.84 8.59
CA THR A 100 13.25 8.20 7.53
C THR A 100 14.55 7.41 7.64
N LEU A 101 15.11 7.27 8.85
CA LEU A 101 16.33 6.50 9.09
C LEU A 101 16.13 4.99 8.85
N ILE A 102 15.00 4.43 9.25
CA ILE A 102 14.64 3.02 9.01
C ILE A 102 14.53 2.75 7.50
N LEU A 103 13.85 3.62 6.75
CA LEU A 103 13.76 3.52 5.29
C LEU A 103 15.15 3.68 4.66
N ALA A 104 15.95 4.66 5.08
CA ALA A 104 17.31 4.85 4.58
C ALA A 104 18.19 3.61 4.84
N ALA A 105 18.08 2.96 6.00
CA ALA A 105 18.78 1.72 6.33
C ALA A 105 18.42 0.56 5.37
N GLY A 106 17.23 0.58 4.77
CA GLY A 106 16.82 -0.35 3.72
C GLY A 106 17.74 -0.32 2.50
N SER A 107 18.35 0.81 2.18
CA SER A 107 19.33 0.92 1.10
C SER A 107 20.58 0.08 1.34
N LEU A 108 20.99 -0.07 2.61
CA LEU A 108 22.11 -0.93 3.01
C LEU A 108 21.76 -2.40 2.77
N ALA A 109 20.52 -2.80 3.10
CA ALA A 109 20.04 -4.15 2.83
C ALA A 109 19.94 -4.42 1.33
N VAL A 110 19.45 -3.45 0.54
CA VAL A 110 19.42 -3.52 -0.94
C VAL A 110 20.83 -3.65 -1.51
N PHE A 111 21.76 -2.79 -1.09
CA PHE A 111 23.16 -2.84 -1.53
C PHE A 111 23.80 -4.19 -1.23
N ALA A 112 23.70 -4.65 0.03
CA ALA A 112 24.30 -5.91 0.44
C ALA A 112 23.67 -7.11 -0.26
N PHE A 113 22.34 -7.10 -0.47
CA PHE A 113 21.65 -8.14 -1.25
C PHE A 113 22.15 -8.13 -2.69
N ALA A 114 22.11 -6.99 -3.38
CA ALA A 114 22.56 -6.85 -4.76
C ALA A 114 24.03 -7.26 -4.93
N ARG A 115 24.91 -6.85 -4.00
CA ARG A 115 26.31 -7.26 -3.99
C ARG A 115 26.50 -8.78 -3.95
N ARG A 116 25.71 -9.50 -3.15
CA ARG A 116 25.77 -10.98 -3.07
C ARG A 116 25.21 -11.65 -4.32
N ARG A 117 24.31 -11.00 -5.05
CA ARG A 117 23.69 -11.55 -6.25
C ARG A 117 24.50 -11.28 -7.51
N LEU A 118 25.05 -10.08 -7.66
CA LEU A 118 25.61 -9.58 -8.90
C LEU A 118 27.13 -9.70 -9.00
N ASP A 119 27.83 -9.77 -7.86
CA ASP A 119 29.30 -9.67 -7.78
C ASP A 119 29.89 -8.39 -8.44
N ASP A 120 29.05 -7.36 -8.60
CA ASP A 120 29.42 -6.04 -9.12
C ASP A 120 29.05 -4.96 -8.07
N PRO A 121 30.04 -4.29 -7.45
CA PRO A 121 29.78 -3.28 -6.43
C PRO A 121 29.12 -2.02 -7.00
N THR A 122 29.39 -1.66 -8.25
CA THR A 122 28.81 -0.48 -8.90
C THR A 122 27.34 -0.72 -9.19
N ALA A 123 27.00 -1.87 -9.79
CA ALA A 123 25.61 -2.25 -10.01
C ALA A 123 24.83 -2.34 -8.69
N ALA A 124 25.44 -2.90 -7.64
CA ALA A 124 24.82 -2.95 -6.32
C ALA A 124 24.57 -1.55 -5.73
N ALA A 125 25.52 -0.62 -5.87
CA ALA A 125 25.36 0.77 -5.44
C ALA A 125 24.23 1.47 -6.21
N MET A 126 24.12 1.23 -7.52
CA MET A 126 23.03 1.77 -8.33
C MET A 126 21.66 1.29 -7.83
N PHE A 127 21.49 0.02 -7.47
CA PHE A 127 20.22 -0.45 -6.89
C PHE A 127 19.88 0.20 -5.55
N ALA A 128 20.88 0.48 -4.71
CA ALA A 128 20.68 1.20 -3.46
C ALA A 128 20.26 2.66 -3.72
N VAL A 129 20.85 3.32 -4.72
CA VAL A 129 20.43 4.67 -5.15
C VAL A 129 19.02 4.63 -5.73
N LEU A 130 18.70 3.70 -6.63
CA LEU A 130 17.36 3.52 -7.21
C LEU A 130 16.30 3.28 -6.15
N TYR A 131 16.64 2.55 -5.08
CA TYR A 131 15.78 2.40 -3.91
C TYR A 131 15.53 3.74 -3.21
N LEU A 132 16.60 4.49 -2.91
CA LEU A 132 16.51 5.76 -2.18
C LEU A 132 15.73 6.83 -2.95
N VAL A 133 15.93 6.94 -4.27
CA VAL A 133 15.24 7.92 -5.13
C VAL A 133 13.86 7.44 -5.58
N ASN A 134 13.41 6.26 -5.15
CA ASN A 134 12.15 5.69 -5.60
C ASN A 134 10.97 6.56 -5.13
N PRO A 135 10.10 7.04 -6.05
CA PRO A 135 8.96 7.89 -5.69
C PRO A 135 8.01 7.24 -4.66
N SER A 136 7.93 5.92 -4.68
CA SER A 136 7.11 5.11 -3.78
C SER A 136 7.65 5.12 -2.35
N LEU A 137 8.98 5.04 -2.21
CA LEU A 137 9.67 5.14 -0.93
C LEU A 137 9.47 6.54 -0.33
N HIS A 138 9.66 7.58 -1.15
CA HIS A 138 9.40 8.95 -0.72
C HIS A 138 7.93 9.19 -0.39
N GLY A 139 7.00 8.61 -1.16
CA GLY A 139 5.57 8.76 -0.93
C GLY A 139 5.12 8.34 0.46
N ILE A 140 5.68 7.24 0.99
CA ILE A 140 5.44 6.84 2.38
C ILE A 140 6.24 7.63 3.40
N ASN A 141 7.43 8.09 3.06
CA ASN A 141 8.26 8.85 3.99
C ASN A 141 7.76 10.27 4.27
N VAL A 142 7.20 10.97 3.28
CA VAL A 142 6.78 12.38 3.41
C VAL A 142 5.42 12.56 4.09
N ARG A 143 4.74 11.46 4.38
CA ARG A 143 3.49 11.45 5.14
C ARG A 143 3.78 11.31 6.64
N ASP A 144 2.73 11.16 7.41
CA ASP A 144 2.75 10.77 8.81
C ASP A 144 3.43 9.40 9.03
N ILE A 145 3.54 9.00 10.30
CA ILE A 145 4.18 7.74 10.70
C ILE A 145 3.32 6.56 10.26
N HIS A 146 3.92 5.61 9.55
CA HIS A 146 3.26 4.41 9.05
C HIS A 146 4.08 3.18 9.42
N PRO A 147 3.60 2.30 10.32
CA PRO A 147 4.27 1.04 10.64
C PRO A 147 4.58 0.18 9.41
N GLN A 148 3.74 0.24 8.38
CA GLN A 148 3.92 -0.48 7.11
C GLN A 148 5.21 -0.06 6.41
N ALA A 149 5.70 1.17 6.62
CA ALA A 149 6.97 1.63 6.08
C ALA A 149 8.13 0.74 6.49
N PHE A 150 8.10 0.19 7.71
CA PHE A 150 9.17 -0.66 8.22
C PHE A 150 9.21 -2.02 7.51
N ALA A 151 8.11 -2.45 6.91
CA ALA A 151 8.06 -3.70 6.15
C ALA A 151 9.04 -3.68 4.97
N ILE A 152 9.27 -2.52 4.33
CA ILE A 152 10.16 -2.40 3.17
C ILE A 152 11.61 -2.82 3.53
N PRO A 153 12.31 -2.14 4.47
CA PRO A 153 13.65 -2.52 4.85
C PRO A 153 13.72 -3.89 5.55
N LEU A 154 12.72 -4.26 6.36
CA LEU A 154 12.72 -5.53 7.07
C LEU A 154 12.60 -6.74 6.12
N ILE A 155 11.75 -6.66 5.09
CA ILE A 155 11.67 -7.72 4.07
C ILE A 155 12.97 -7.81 3.26
N MET A 156 13.58 -6.67 2.92
CA MET A 156 14.90 -6.66 2.26
C MET A 156 15.98 -7.29 3.16
N ALA A 157 15.98 -6.98 4.45
CA ALA A 157 16.90 -7.56 5.43
C ALA A 157 16.66 -9.07 5.61
N ALA A 158 15.40 -9.52 5.63
CA ALA A 158 15.05 -10.94 5.69
C ALA A 158 15.57 -11.70 4.45
N ALA A 159 15.43 -11.13 3.26
CA ALA A 159 15.97 -11.71 2.03
C ALA A 159 17.50 -11.80 2.08
N LEU A 160 18.17 -10.73 2.50
CA LEU A 160 19.61 -10.72 2.71
C LEU A 160 20.07 -11.78 3.73
N ALA A 161 19.34 -11.93 4.84
CA ALA A 161 19.64 -12.93 5.86
C ALA A 161 19.54 -14.36 5.31
N VAL A 162 18.56 -14.64 4.45
CA VAL A 162 18.45 -15.93 3.75
C VAL A 162 19.66 -16.17 2.83
N ASP A 163 20.11 -15.16 2.08
CA ASP A 163 21.31 -15.22 1.23
C ASP A 163 22.61 -15.39 2.00
N ALA A 164 22.63 -14.92 3.25
CA ALA A 164 23.75 -15.06 4.17
C ALA A 164 23.69 -16.38 4.98
N GLY A 165 22.65 -17.20 4.82
CA GLY A 165 22.45 -18.42 5.62
C GLY A 165 22.09 -18.14 7.10
N ARG A 166 21.71 -16.90 7.42
CA ARG A 166 21.43 -16.42 8.78
C ARG A 166 19.93 -16.45 9.11
N TYR A 167 19.36 -17.65 9.22
CA TYR A 167 17.91 -17.81 9.33
C TYR A 167 17.28 -17.21 10.59
N GLY A 168 18.01 -17.12 11.71
CA GLY A 168 17.53 -16.44 12.92
C GLY A 168 17.25 -14.95 12.69
N TRP A 169 18.11 -14.27 11.92
CA TRP A 169 17.91 -12.87 11.53
C TRP A 169 16.75 -12.70 10.55
N CYS A 170 16.54 -13.67 9.66
CA CYS A 170 15.35 -13.71 8.80
C CYS A 170 14.08 -13.82 9.64
N ALA A 171 14.02 -14.78 10.57
CA ALA A 171 12.87 -14.96 11.46
C ALA A 171 12.58 -13.70 12.29
N ALA A 172 13.62 -13.10 12.91
CA ALA A 172 13.47 -11.86 13.67
C ALA A 172 12.91 -10.71 12.82
N ALA A 173 13.42 -10.53 11.60
CA ALA A 173 12.91 -9.52 10.68
C ALA A 173 11.45 -9.77 10.30
N LEU A 174 11.07 -11.01 9.98
CA LEU A 174 9.68 -11.36 9.63
C LEU A 174 8.72 -11.17 10.82
N VAL A 175 9.14 -11.51 12.05
CA VAL A 175 8.35 -11.25 13.26
C VAL A 175 8.12 -9.76 13.45
N LEU A 176 9.15 -8.93 13.23
CA LEU A 176 9.00 -7.47 13.28
C LEU A 176 8.04 -6.95 12.19
N VAL A 177 8.06 -7.53 10.98
CA VAL A 177 7.08 -7.20 9.92
C VAL A 177 5.67 -7.54 10.37
N LEU A 178 5.44 -8.74 10.93
CA LEU A 178 4.12 -9.12 11.44
C LEU A 178 3.63 -8.19 12.56
N GLY A 179 4.54 -7.66 13.37
CA GLY A 179 4.22 -6.67 14.39
C GLY A 179 3.94 -5.26 13.85
N CYS A 180 4.16 -4.99 12.56
CA CYS A 180 3.92 -3.66 12.01
C CYS A 180 2.45 -3.28 12.06
N ARG A 181 1.60 -4.15 11.52
CA ARG A 181 0.16 -3.97 11.43
C ARG A 181 -0.48 -5.29 11.04
N GLU A 182 -1.76 -5.50 11.31
CA GLU A 182 -2.48 -6.74 10.95
C GLU A 182 -2.33 -7.12 9.48
N ASP A 183 -2.34 -6.14 8.57
CA ASP A 183 -2.20 -6.37 7.13
C ASP A 183 -0.75 -6.59 6.67
N ALA A 184 0.24 -6.41 7.56
CA ALA A 184 1.64 -6.71 7.29
C ALA A 184 1.93 -8.22 7.22
N ALA A 185 0.95 -9.08 7.52
CA ALA A 185 0.99 -10.49 7.16
C ALA A 185 1.05 -10.73 5.63
N ILE A 186 0.49 -9.82 4.83
CA ILE A 186 0.44 -9.92 3.37
C ILE A 186 1.84 -9.95 2.73
N PRO A 187 2.77 -9.02 3.01
CA PRO A 187 4.13 -9.14 2.50
C PRO A 187 4.87 -10.36 3.04
N VAL A 188 4.59 -10.85 4.25
CA VAL A 188 5.23 -12.08 4.75
C VAL A 188 4.75 -13.32 3.98
N ILE A 189 3.49 -13.37 3.55
CA ILE A 189 3.02 -14.37 2.57
C ILE A 189 3.78 -14.23 1.25
N GLY A 190 3.97 -13.00 0.76
CA GLY A 190 4.80 -12.71 -0.41
C GLY A 190 6.24 -13.20 -0.26
N PHE A 191 6.83 -13.06 0.92
CA PHE A 191 8.15 -13.60 1.22
C PHE A 191 8.17 -15.14 1.20
N GLY A 192 7.12 -15.78 1.71
CA GLY A 192 6.91 -17.22 1.55
C GLY A 192 6.91 -17.63 0.07
N LEU A 193 6.15 -16.92 -0.78
CA LEU A 193 6.15 -17.13 -2.23
C LEU A 193 7.54 -16.94 -2.84
N TRP A 194 8.30 -15.91 -2.42
CA TRP A 194 9.69 -15.71 -2.86
C TRP A 194 10.58 -16.90 -2.52
N LEU A 195 10.48 -17.46 -1.30
CA LEU A 195 11.22 -18.65 -0.91
C LEU A 195 10.87 -19.87 -1.78
N MET A 196 9.59 -20.09 -2.07
CA MET A 196 9.15 -21.21 -2.91
C MET A 196 9.57 -21.03 -4.37
N LEU A 197 9.26 -19.87 -4.95
CA LEU A 197 9.36 -19.63 -6.38
C LEU A 197 10.75 -19.13 -6.78
N ALA A 198 11.36 -18.18 -6.08
CA ALA A 198 12.69 -17.69 -6.44
C ALA A 198 13.81 -18.55 -5.86
N ARG A 199 13.60 -19.14 -4.67
CA ARG A 199 14.64 -19.90 -3.95
C ARG A 199 14.44 -21.42 -3.95
N ARG A 200 13.32 -21.92 -4.47
CA ARG A 200 12.99 -23.36 -4.56
C ARG A 200 12.94 -24.06 -3.19
N ARG A 201 12.70 -23.30 -2.12
CA ARG A 201 12.58 -23.80 -0.74
C ARG A 201 11.12 -23.93 -0.35
N TRP A 202 10.46 -24.93 -0.92
CA TRP A 202 9.01 -25.13 -0.80
C TRP A 202 8.53 -25.29 0.65
N ALA A 203 9.15 -26.19 1.42
CA ALA A 203 8.74 -26.44 2.81
C ALA A 203 8.85 -25.17 3.68
N ALA A 204 9.98 -24.47 3.60
CA ALA A 204 10.19 -23.23 4.36
C ALA A 204 9.25 -22.11 3.91
N GLY A 205 9.06 -21.95 2.59
CA GLY A 205 8.15 -20.93 2.06
C GLY A 205 6.69 -21.19 2.41
N LEU A 206 6.26 -22.45 2.38
CA LEU A 206 4.92 -22.86 2.82
C LEU A 206 4.74 -22.64 4.32
N ALA A 207 5.74 -22.99 5.14
CA ALA A 207 5.69 -22.75 6.58
C ALA A 207 5.57 -21.24 6.90
N VAL A 208 6.37 -20.38 6.25
CA VAL A 208 6.31 -18.92 6.44
C VAL A 208 4.94 -18.38 6.01
N ALA A 209 4.42 -18.81 4.85
CA ALA A 209 3.12 -18.36 4.37
C ALA A 209 1.97 -18.82 5.28
N ALA A 210 2.01 -20.07 5.76
CA ALA A 210 1.00 -20.64 6.65
C ALA A 210 0.99 -19.96 8.03
N VAL A 211 2.17 -19.72 8.62
CA VAL A 211 2.30 -18.96 9.88
C VAL A 211 1.76 -17.55 9.71
N SER A 212 2.12 -16.87 8.62
CA SER A 212 1.63 -15.51 8.35
C SER A 212 0.10 -15.47 8.20
N LEU A 213 -0.47 -16.44 7.49
CA LEU A 213 -1.92 -16.55 7.34
C LEU A 213 -2.62 -16.82 8.68
N ALA A 214 -2.02 -17.65 9.54
CA ALA A 214 -2.53 -17.91 10.88
C ALA A 214 -2.48 -16.66 11.77
N VAL A 215 -1.41 -15.85 11.68
CA VAL A 215 -1.31 -14.56 12.39
C VAL A 215 -2.35 -13.56 11.87
N LEU A 216 -2.52 -13.42 10.55
CA LEU A 216 -3.58 -12.58 9.99
C LEU A 216 -4.97 -12.98 10.50
N ALA A 217 -5.25 -14.29 10.55
CA ALA A 217 -6.51 -14.80 11.08
C ALA A 217 -6.65 -14.51 12.58
N LEU A 218 -5.59 -14.68 13.36
CA LEU A 218 -5.57 -14.36 14.79
C LEU A 218 -5.84 -12.87 15.01
N ASP A 219 -5.19 -11.98 14.26
CA ASP A 219 -5.36 -10.53 14.34
C ASP A 219 -6.81 -10.14 14.07
N VAL A 220 -7.37 -10.60 12.95
CA VAL A 220 -8.69 -10.22 12.46
C VAL A 220 -9.84 -10.84 13.26
N TYR A 221 -9.71 -12.09 13.73
CA TYR A 221 -10.81 -12.82 14.38
C TYR A 221 -10.75 -12.85 15.90
N VAL A 222 -9.58 -12.63 16.50
CA VAL A 222 -9.40 -12.74 17.95
C VAL A 222 -8.94 -11.43 18.54
N LEU A 223 -7.79 -10.91 18.09
CA LEU A 223 -7.17 -9.75 18.71
C LEU A 223 -8.02 -8.49 18.49
N MET A 224 -8.20 -8.04 17.26
CA MET A 224 -8.94 -6.79 16.99
C MET A 224 -10.39 -6.82 17.51
N PRO A 225 -11.18 -7.92 17.37
CA PRO A 225 -12.52 -8.01 17.95
C PRO A 225 -12.54 -7.93 19.49
N HIS A 226 -11.50 -8.45 20.16
CA HIS A 226 -11.38 -8.36 21.62
C HIS A 226 -11.34 -6.90 22.10
N TRP A 227 -10.65 -6.01 21.38
CA TRP A 227 -10.54 -4.59 21.75
C TRP A 227 -11.61 -3.69 21.11
N SER A 228 -12.16 -4.05 19.95
CA SER A 228 -13.17 -3.24 19.24
C SER A 228 -14.61 -3.46 19.71
N GLY A 229 -14.87 -4.48 20.55
CA GLY A 229 -16.21 -4.77 21.08
C GLY A 229 -17.20 -5.32 20.04
N GLY A 230 -16.73 -5.77 18.87
CA GLY A 230 -17.58 -6.27 17.79
C GLY A 230 -16.80 -6.83 16.60
N ARG A 231 -17.54 -7.26 15.56
CA ARG A 231 -16.92 -7.74 14.31
C ARG A 231 -16.33 -6.55 13.55
N TYR A 232 -15.05 -6.63 13.24
CA TYR A 232 -14.33 -5.67 12.40
C TYR A 232 -15.01 -5.55 11.03
N ARG A 233 -15.69 -4.44 10.76
CA ARG A 233 -16.44 -4.20 9.52
C ARG A 233 -15.67 -3.34 8.50
N HIS A 234 -14.79 -2.46 8.96
CA HIS A 234 -14.15 -1.44 8.12
C HIS A 234 -13.17 -1.98 7.06
N MET A 235 -12.56 -3.16 7.24
CA MET A 235 -11.68 -3.73 6.19
C MET A 235 -12.44 -4.17 4.95
N LEU A 236 -13.60 -4.81 5.12
CA LEU A 236 -14.27 -5.52 4.01
C LEU A 236 -14.98 -4.57 3.04
N ASP A 237 -15.27 -3.33 3.44
CA ASP A 237 -15.96 -2.35 2.60
C ASP A 237 -15.21 -2.08 1.28
N ARG A 238 -13.87 -2.19 1.29
CA ARG A 238 -13.01 -1.99 0.11
C ARG A 238 -13.07 -3.14 -0.90
N TRP A 239 -13.58 -4.30 -0.49
CA TRP A 239 -13.66 -5.53 -1.28
C TRP A 239 -15.05 -6.15 -1.27
N VAL A 240 -16.08 -5.43 -0.82
CA VAL A 240 -17.43 -5.99 -0.57
C VAL A 240 -18.05 -6.64 -1.82
N TYR A 241 -17.67 -6.18 -3.02
CA TYR A 241 -18.11 -6.75 -4.29
C TYR A 241 -17.56 -8.17 -4.56
N LEU A 242 -16.48 -8.57 -3.88
CA LEU A 242 -15.94 -9.93 -3.91
C LEU A 242 -16.69 -10.87 -2.98
N GLY A 243 -17.40 -10.34 -1.99
CA GLY A 243 -18.15 -11.12 -1.02
C GLY A 243 -18.13 -10.50 0.37
N THR A 244 -19.06 -10.92 1.19
CA THR A 244 -19.20 -10.49 2.60
C THR A 244 -18.69 -11.54 3.59
N SER A 245 -18.23 -12.69 3.09
CA SER A 245 -17.67 -13.80 3.85
C SER A 245 -16.45 -14.40 3.13
N LEU A 246 -15.59 -15.11 3.86
CA LEU A 246 -14.35 -15.68 3.30
C LEU A 246 -14.60 -16.68 2.18
N ASP A 247 -15.65 -17.49 2.29
CA ASP A 247 -16.07 -18.45 1.27
C ASP A 247 -16.51 -17.74 -0.01
N GLN A 248 -17.30 -16.66 0.09
CA GLN A 248 -17.71 -15.85 -1.06
C GLN A 248 -16.49 -15.20 -1.73
N ILE A 249 -15.57 -14.66 -0.94
CA ILE A 249 -14.34 -14.04 -1.45
C ILE A 249 -13.49 -15.09 -2.16
N ALA A 250 -13.28 -16.27 -1.56
CA ALA A 250 -12.52 -17.36 -2.17
C ALA A 250 -13.12 -17.80 -3.51
N VAL A 251 -14.45 -17.95 -3.58
CA VAL A 251 -15.16 -18.26 -4.83
C VAL A 251 -15.01 -17.13 -5.84
N SER A 252 -15.12 -15.87 -5.44
CA SER A 252 -14.97 -14.73 -6.36
C SER A 252 -13.56 -14.59 -6.90
N LEU A 253 -12.53 -14.92 -6.11
CA LEU A 253 -11.13 -14.85 -6.54
C LEU A 253 -10.83 -15.82 -7.69
N VAL A 254 -11.44 -17.02 -7.70
CA VAL A 254 -11.29 -18.00 -8.80
C VAL A 254 -12.15 -17.68 -10.03
N GLN A 255 -12.96 -16.62 -9.98
CA GLN A 255 -13.87 -16.20 -11.04
C GLN A 255 -13.43 -14.86 -11.66
N PRO A 256 -12.45 -14.83 -12.57
CA PRO A 256 -11.82 -13.59 -13.05
C PRO A 256 -12.80 -12.61 -13.70
N TRP A 257 -13.88 -13.09 -14.31
CA TRP A 257 -14.93 -12.24 -14.89
C TRP A 257 -15.59 -11.29 -13.87
N ARG A 258 -15.54 -11.62 -12.57
CA ARG A 258 -16.10 -10.80 -11.48
C ARG A 258 -15.24 -9.58 -11.12
N TRP A 259 -13.93 -9.63 -11.34
CA TRP A 259 -13.01 -8.61 -10.83
C TRP A 259 -12.08 -8.00 -11.87
N TRP A 260 -11.92 -8.58 -13.06
CA TRP A 260 -10.95 -8.05 -14.05
C TRP A 260 -11.22 -6.59 -14.43
N ARG A 261 -12.50 -6.18 -14.55
CA ARG A 261 -12.88 -4.78 -14.83
C ARG A 261 -12.55 -3.84 -13.67
N ALA A 262 -12.57 -4.35 -12.44
CA ALA A 262 -12.19 -3.58 -11.26
C ALA A 262 -10.67 -3.43 -11.18
N VAL A 263 -9.90 -4.43 -11.63
CA VAL A 263 -8.42 -4.44 -11.61
C VAL A 263 -7.82 -3.64 -12.77
N VAL A 264 -8.34 -3.82 -13.99
CA VAL A 264 -7.79 -3.19 -15.21
C VAL A 264 -8.48 -1.84 -15.43
N THR A 265 -8.01 -0.83 -14.70
CA THR A 265 -8.45 0.56 -14.84
C THR A 265 -7.25 1.48 -15.07
N PRO A 266 -7.42 2.64 -15.75
CA PRO A 266 -6.30 3.54 -16.01
C PRO A 266 -5.49 3.92 -14.75
N PRO A 267 -6.10 4.25 -13.59
CA PRO A 267 -5.34 4.55 -12.36
C PRO A 267 -4.51 3.36 -11.85
N LYS A 268 -5.03 2.13 -11.95
CA LYS A 268 -4.34 0.91 -11.52
C LYS A 268 -3.21 0.50 -12.47
N ILE A 269 -3.36 0.78 -13.77
CA ILE A 269 -2.28 0.63 -14.75
C ILE A 269 -1.16 1.62 -14.41
N VAL A 270 -1.49 2.90 -14.17
CA VAL A 270 -0.51 3.91 -13.75
C VAL A 270 0.21 3.49 -12.47
N TYR A 271 -0.49 2.93 -11.49
CA TYR A 271 0.11 2.39 -10.28
C TYR A 271 1.15 1.30 -10.56
N VAL A 272 0.83 0.29 -11.36
CA VAL A 272 1.77 -0.79 -11.71
C VAL A 272 2.96 -0.24 -12.49
N LEU A 273 2.73 0.65 -13.45
CA LEU A 273 3.81 1.32 -14.19
C LEU A 273 4.71 2.14 -13.26
N ALA A 274 4.14 2.87 -12.30
CA ALA A 274 4.89 3.64 -11.32
C ALA A 274 5.70 2.76 -10.35
N MET A 275 5.29 1.51 -10.10
CA MET A 275 6.10 0.53 -9.36
C MET A 275 7.29 0.03 -10.17
N LEU A 276 7.11 -0.23 -11.47
CA LEU A 276 8.12 -0.89 -12.31
C LEU A 276 9.08 0.07 -13.02
N ALA A 277 8.60 1.25 -13.43
CA ALA A 277 9.38 2.21 -14.21
C ALA A 277 10.63 2.73 -13.48
N PRO A 278 10.61 3.04 -12.16
CA PRO A 278 11.81 3.52 -11.45
C PRO A 278 12.96 2.51 -11.43
N VAL A 279 12.67 1.22 -11.62
CA VAL A 279 13.66 0.15 -11.70
C VAL A 279 13.83 -0.37 -13.14
N GLY A 280 13.45 0.42 -14.14
CA GLY A 280 13.67 0.14 -15.55
C GLY A 280 12.98 -1.13 -16.05
N PHE A 281 11.87 -1.54 -15.44
CA PHE A 281 11.14 -2.78 -15.77
C PHE A 281 11.96 -4.07 -15.63
N LEU A 282 13.15 -4.01 -15.02
CA LEU A 282 13.99 -5.18 -14.71
C LEU A 282 13.25 -6.32 -13.98
N PRO A 283 12.29 -6.07 -13.07
CA PRO A 283 11.55 -7.14 -12.41
C PRO A 283 10.86 -8.13 -13.37
N LEU A 284 10.49 -7.69 -14.58
CA LEU A 284 9.82 -8.54 -15.57
C LEU A 284 10.73 -9.66 -16.09
N ALA A 285 12.05 -9.49 -16.03
CA ALA A 285 13.03 -10.51 -16.38
C ALA A 285 13.20 -11.59 -15.29
N ALA A 286 12.60 -11.42 -14.11
CA ALA A 286 12.65 -12.38 -13.01
C ALA A 286 11.24 -12.69 -12.47
N PRO A 287 10.35 -13.30 -13.28
CA PRO A 287 8.94 -13.51 -12.93
C PRO A 287 8.77 -14.33 -11.64
N ALA A 288 9.66 -15.30 -11.37
CA ALA A 288 9.62 -16.09 -10.15
C ALA A 288 9.90 -15.27 -8.87
N ALA A 289 10.72 -14.22 -8.97
CA ALA A 289 10.95 -13.28 -7.88
C ALA A 289 9.83 -12.23 -7.80
N LEU A 290 9.37 -11.73 -8.95
CA LEU A 290 8.28 -10.76 -9.01
C LEU A 290 6.95 -11.32 -8.51
N ALA A 291 6.71 -12.62 -8.66
CA ALA A 291 5.53 -13.30 -8.13
C ALA A 291 5.34 -13.10 -6.60
N ALA A 292 6.42 -12.80 -5.87
CA ALA A 292 6.35 -12.47 -4.45
C ALA A 292 5.57 -11.17 -4.15
N ALA A 293 5.46 -10.25 -5.11
CA ALA A 293 4.62 -9.06 -4.99
C ALA A 293 3.12 -9.35 -5.14
N LEU A 294 2.72 -10.54 -5.62
CA LEU A 294 1.33 -10.83 -5.97
C LEU A 294 0.35 -10.66 -4.80
N PRO A 295 0.63 -11.07 -3.55
CA PRO A 295 -0.30 -10.84 -2.45
C PRO A 295 -0.56 -9.36 -2.19
N GLY A 296 0.49 -8.53 -2.17
CA GLY A 296 0.37 -7.08 -2.01
C GLY A 296 -0.31 -6.41 -3.21
N LEU A 297 0.03 -6.83 -4.43
CA LEU A 297 -0.64 -6.36 -5.64
C LEU A 297 -2.12 -6.76 -5.67
N ALA A 298 -2.46 -7.98 -5.25
CA ALA A 298 -3.84 -8.44 -5.18
C ALA A 298 -4.65 -7.59 -4.18
N MET A 299 -4.10 -7.35 -2.98
CA MET A 299 -4.70 -6.44 -2.00
C MET A 299 -4.97 -5.07 -2.64
N ASN A 300 -3.97 -4.49 -3.29
CA ASN A 300 -4.04 -3.12 -3.80
C ASN A 300 -4.95 -2.98 -5.03
N LEU A 301 -4.84 -3.93 -5.97
CA LEU A 301 -5.54 -3.89 -7.25
C LEU A 301 -6.98 -4.38 -7.15
N LEU A 302 -7.33 -5.24 -6.18
CA LEU A 302 -8.72 -5.64 -5.96
C LEU A 302 -9.52 -4.61 -5.17
N ALA A 303 -8.86 -3.64 -4.52
CA ALA A 303 -9.56 -2.63 -3.74
C ALA A 303 -10.32 -1.62 -4.62
N THR A 304 -11.46 -1.15 -4.13
CA THR A 304 -12.21 -0.03 -4.73
C THR A 304 -11.68 1.34 -4.28
N ASP A 305 -11.02 1.40 -3.12
CA ASP A 305 -10.44 2.60 -2.54
C ASP A 305 -9.11 2.97 -3.22
N SER A 306 -9.02 4.20 -3.73
CA SER A 306 -7.86 4.70 -4.46
C SER A 306 -6.60 4.82 -3.61
N VAL A 307 -6.73 4.91 -2.28
CA VAL A 307 -5.59 4.95 -1.38
C VAL A 307 -4.78 3.65 -1.52
N LEU A 308 -5.40 2.50 -1.78
CA LEU A 308 -4.68 1.22 -1.86
C LEU A 308 -3.86 1.06 -3.15
N PHE A 309 -4.30 1.68 -4.24
CA PHE A 309 -3.61 1.63 -5.53
C PHE A 309 -2.97 2.97 -5.92
N HIS A 310 -2.63 3.83 -4.95
CA HIS A 310 -1.86 5.04 -5.21
C HIS A 310 -0.37 4.82 -4.89
N TYR A 311 0.52 5.04 -5.85
CA TYR A 311 1.97 4.79 -5.70
C TYR A 311 2.69 5.75 -4.73
N ARG A 312 1.95 6.60 -4.02
CA ARG A 312 2.50 7.43 -2.95
C ARG A 312 1.85 7.11 -1.61
N SER A 313 0.98 6.10 -1.53
CA SER A 313 0.32 5.64 -0.30
C SER A 313 1.14 4.57 0.43
N GLN A 314 0.68 4.18 1.60
CA GLN A 314 1.37 3.27 2.51
C GLN A 314 1.27 1.80 2.08
N TYR A 315 0.23 1.44 1.32
CA TYR A 315 -0.06 0.06 0.95
C TYR A 315 0.92 -0.52 -0.08
N GLN A 316 1.64 0.34 -0.81
CA GLN A 316 2.71 -0.10 -1.68
C GLN A 316 3.95 -0.62 -0.93
N ALA A 317 4.06 -0.37 0.37
CA ALA A 317 5.13 -0.91 1.20
C ALA A 317 5.19 -2.44 1.14
N PHE A 318 4.06 -3.08 0.84
CA PHE A 318 3.96 -4.53 0.68
C PHE A 318 4.36 -5.04 -0.70
N VAL A 319 4.59 -4.15 -1.66
CA VAL A 319 4.93 -4.46 -3.05
C VAL A 319 6.38 -4.07 -3.36
N LEU A 320 6.80 -2.89 -2.94
CA LEU A 320 8.10 -2.30 -3.25
C LEU A 320 9.31 -3.21 -2.93
N PRO A 321 9.44 -3.88 -1.77
CA PRO A 321 10.62 -4.71 -1.51
C PRO A 321 10.74 -5.87 -2.49
N PHE A 322 9.62 -6.47 -2.93
CA PHE A 322 9.64 -7.57 -3.91
C PHE A 322 9.96 -7.07 -5.32
N VAL A 323 9.52 -5.86 -5.68
CA VAL A 323 9.95 -5.18 -6.90
C VAL A 323 11.46 -4.99 -6.90
N MET A 324 12.06 -4.56 -5.79
CA MET A 324 13.51 -4.40 -5.67
C MET A 324 14.25 -5.74 -5.76
N LEU A 325 13.78 -6.78 -5.05
CA LEU A 325 14.36 -8.14 -5.15
C LEU A 325 14.33 -8.66 -6.59
N ALA A 326 13.19 -8.51 -7.26
CA ALA A 326 13.02 -8.94 -8.64
C ALA A 326 13.84 -8.10 -9.63
N ALA A 327 14.02 -6.80 -9.39
CA ALA A 327 14.86 -5.95 -10.23
C ALA A 327 16.34 -6.39 -10.22
N VAL A 328 16.88 -6.69 -9.04
CA VAL A 328 18.24 -7.22 -8.88
C VAL A 328 18.38 -8.56 -9.60
N GLU A 329 17.42 -9.47 -9.42
CA GLU A 329 17.44 -10.78 -10.09
C GLU A 329 17.28 -10.68 -11.60
N GLY A 330 16.44 -9.75 -12.08
CA GLY A 330 16.21 -9.51 -13.49
C GLY A 330 17.45 -8.97 -14.19
N TYR A 331 18.14 -8.02 -13.55
CA TYR A 331 19.43 -7.53 -14.04
C TYR A 331 20.49 -8.64 -14.13
N ARG A 332 20.57 -9.49 -13.10
CA ARG A 332 21.46 -10.66 -13.10
C ARG A 332 21.16 -11.61 -14.24
N TRP A 333 19.88 -11.88 -14.48
CA TRP A 333 19.47 -12.75 -15.59
C TRP A 333 19.87 -12.15 -16.93
N LEU A 334 19.58 -10.86 -17.17
CA LEU A 334 19.93 -10.18 -18.43
C LEU A 334 21.44 -10.17 -18.67
N THR A 335 22.25 -9.81 -17.68
CA THR A 335 23.71 -9.75 -17.83
C THR A 335 24.34 -11.12 -18.09
N THR A 336 23.88 -12.16 -17.39
CA THR A 336 24.36 -13.53 -17.62
C THR A 336 23.90 -14.10 -18.97
N PHE A 337 22.70 -13.74 -19.44
CA PHE A 337 22.19 -14.09 -20.76
C PHE A 337 23.06 -13.51 -21.88
N HIS A 338 23.31 -12.18 -21.87
CA HIS A 338 24.15 -11.53 -22.87
C HIS A 338 25.60 -12.06 -22.86
N ALA A 339 26.15 -12.39 -21.69
CA ALA A 339 27.48 -12.98 -21.60
C ALA A 339 27.56 -14.37 -22.29
N ARG A 340 26.49 -15.17 -22.23
CA ARG A 340 26.40 -16.47 -22.93
C ARG A 340 26.32 -16.29 -24.44
N GLU A 341 25.50 -15.35 -24.91
CA GLU A 341 25.36 -15.07 -26.35
C GLU A 341 26.67 -14.58 -26.98
N ARG A 342 27.37 -13.64 -26.33
CA ARG A 342 28.67 -13.16 -26.81
C ARG A 342 29.71 -14.29 -26.93
N ARG A 343 29.73 -15.22 -25.98
CA ARG A 343 30.60 -16.40 -26.05
C ARG A 343 30.19 -17.34 -27.18
N ALA A 344 28.89 -17.53 -27.42
CA ALA A 344 28.39 -18.36 -28.51
C ALA A 344 28.70 -17.78 -29.89
N HIS A 345 28.55 -16.46 -30.07
CA HIS A 345 28.88 -15.77 -31.33
C HIS A 345 30.40 -15.71 -31.57
N GLY A 346 31.19 -15.38 -30.56
CA GLY A 346 32.66 -15.37 -30.67
C GLY A 346 33.26 -16.77 -30.94
N ALA A 347 32.59 -17.85 -30.49
CA ALA A 347 33.00 -19.22 -30.82
C ALA A 347 32.63 -19.63 -32.25
N ASN A 348 31.62 -19.00 -32.87
CA ASN A 348 31.20 -19.31 -34.24
C ASN A 348 32.11 -18.63 -35.28
N ASP A 349 32.60 -17.42 -35.00
CA ASP A 349 33.57 -16.70 -35.85
C ASP A 349 34.97 -17.34 -35.86
N GLN A 350 35.27 -18.23 -34.90
CA GLN A 350 36.56 -18.93 -34.80
C GLN A 350 36.57 -20.34 -35.41
N ARG A 351 35.50 -20.78 -36.08
CA ARG A 351 35.55 -22.03 -36.86
C ARG A 351 36.40 -21.80 -38.11
N PRO A 352 37.58 -22.43 -38.26
CA PRO A 352 38.33 -22.33 -39.50
C PRO A 352 37.51 -22.96 -40.61
N ASP A 353 37.37 -22.26 -41.74
CA ASP A 353 36.81 -22.81 -42.96
C ASP A 353 37.47 -24.15 -43.26
N ARG A 354 36.73 -25.24 -43.06
CA ARG A 354 37.13 -26.56 -43.52
C ARG A 354 37.06 -26.53 -45.04
N HIS A 355 38.14 -26.09 -45.67
CA HIS A 355 38.34 -26.30 -47.10
C HIS A 355 38.19 -27.80 -47.39
N PRO A 356 37.30 -28.21 -48.31
CA PRO A 356 37.26 -29.58 -48.75
C PRO A 356 38.59 -29.88 -49.46
N ARG A 357 39.39 -30.78 -48.89
CA ARG A 357 40.54 -31.35 -49.60
C ARG A 357 39.99 -32.07 -50.83
N SER A 358 40.28 -31.53 -52.01
CA SER A 358 40.11 -32.21 -53.28
C SER A 358 41.02 -33.44 -53.30
N THR A 359 40.41 -34.62 -53.15
CA THR A 359 41.07 -35.88 -53.51
C THR A 359 41.05 -35.99 -55.03
N HIS A 360 42.18 -35.66 -55.66
CA HIS A 360 42.51 -36.18 -56.98
C HIS A 360 43.01 -37.62 -56.81
N ALA A 361 42.31 -38.57 -57.43
CA ALA A 361 42.80 -39.89 -57.80
C ALA A 361 42.12 -40.28 -59.11
#